data_AF-A0A2E6H5Z6-F1
#
_entry.id   AF-A0A2E6H5Z6-F1
#
_cell.length_a   1.000
_cell.length_b   1.000
_cell.length_c   1.000
_cell.angle_alpha   90.00
_cell.angle_beta   90.00
_cell.angle_gamma   90.00
#
_symmetry.space_group_name_H-M   'P 1'
#
loop_
_entity.id
_entity.type
_entity.pdbx_description
1 polymer ?
#
loop_
_entity_poly.entity_id
_entity_poly.type
_entity_poly.pdbx_seq_one_letter_code
_entity_poly.pdbx_strand_id
1 'polypeptide(L)' 'MSETNKSGYAIRADLLGMAIGILESRNSRQFDNECLRPEGQRNPVNPYATEDVLVVAEKLYNFVQKKH' A
#
# COMPACT_ATOMS: atom_id res chain seq x y z
N MET A 1 -31.44 -6.52 1.25
CA MET A 1 -30.17 -6.11 1.88
C MET A 1 -29.25 -7.33 1.94
N SER A 2 -28.47 -7.57 0.88
CA SER A 2 -27.56 -8.72 0.76
C SER A 2 -26.16 -8.33 1.24
N GLU A 3 -26.07 -7.88 2.50
CA GLU A 3 -24.80 -7.70 3.22
C GLU A 3 -24.31 -9.09 3.66
N THR A 4 -24.09 -9.96 2.68
CA THR A 4 -23.65 -11.33 2.93
C THR A 4 -22.16 -11.28 3.24
N ASN A 5 -21.81 -11.36 4.52
CA ASN A 5 -20.50 -11.69 5.09
C ASN A 5 -19.42 -11.88 4.00
N LYS A 6 -18.73 -10.81 3.58
CA LYS A 6 -17.55 -10.96 2.72
C LYS A 6 -16.65 -11.99 3.40
N SER A 7 -16.29 -13.05 2.68
CA SER A 7 -15.46 -14.10 3.24
C SER A 7 -14.15 -13.50 3.76
N GLY A 8 -13.57 -14.05 4.83
CA GLY A 8 -12.29 -13.55 5.35
C GLY A 8 -11.18 -13.52 4.28
N TYR A 9 -11.28 -14.38 3.27
CA TYR A 9 -10.40 -14.35 2.10
C TYR A 9 -10.65 -13.13 1.20
N ALA A 10 -11.91 -12.78 0.93
CA ALA A 10 -12.24 -11.57 0.18
C ALA A 10 -11.75 -10.30 0.89
N ILE A 11 -11.93 -10.23 2.21
CA ILE A 11 -11.43 -9.09 3.01
C ILE A 11 -9.90 -9.00 2.93
N ARG A 12 -9.19 -10.15 3.03
CA ARG A 12 -7.73 -10.17 2.88
C ARG A 12 -7.28 -9.74 1.48
N ALA A 13 -7.96 -10.19 0.43
CA ALA A 13 -7.64 -9.78 -0.94
C ALA A 13 -7.83 -8.27 -1.14
N ASP A 14 -8.94 -7.71 -0.65
CA ASP A 14 -9.22 -6.28 -0.71
C ASP A 14 -8.14 -5.48 0.04
N LEU A 15 -7.76 -5.91 1.24
CA LEU A 15 -6.71 -5.25 2.06
C LEU A 15 -5.33 -5.30 1.39
N LEU A 16 -4.96 -6.43 0.79
CA LEU A 16 -3.70 -6.54 0.04
C LEU A 16 -3.71 -5.65 -1.20
N GLY A 17 -4.82 -5.60 -1.94
CA GLY A 17 -4.97 -4.71 -3.09
C GLY A 17 -4.83 -3.23 -2.70
N MET A 18 -5.47 -2.82 -1.60
CA MET A 18 -5.31 -1.46 -1.07
C MET A 18 -3.87 -1.16 -0.63
N ALA A 19 -3.22 -2.09 0.07
CA ALA A 19 -1.83 -1.94 0.50
C ALA A 19 -0.88 -1.76 -0.69
N ILE A 20 -1.04 -2.56 -1.74
CA ILE A 20 -0.27 -2.46 -2.98
C ILE A 20 -0.47 -1.06 -3.60
N GLY A 21 -1.71 -0.62 -3.78
CA GLY A 21 -1.98 0.69 -4.39
C GLY A 21 -1.37 1.88 -3.62
N ILE A 22 -1.35 1.81 -2.28
CA ILE A 22 -0.68 2.83 -1.45
C ILE A 22 0.83 2.84 -1.68
N LEU A 23 1.46 1.66 -1.72
CA LEU A 23 2.89 1.53 -1.91
C LEU A 23 3.34 1.93 -3.32
N GLU A 24 2.57 1.57 -4.35
CA GLU A 24 2.78 2.00 -5.73
C GLU A 24 2.71 3.52 -5.85
N SER A 25 1.67 4.14 -5.29
CA SER A 25 1.53 5.60 -5.29
C SER A 25 2.71 6.30 -4.62
N ARG A 26 3.15 5.78 -3.45
CA ARG A 26 4.33 6.30 -2.74
C ARG A 26 5.58 6.22 -3.60
N ASN A 27 5.87 5.04 -4.17
CA ASN A 27 7.08 4.81 -4.95
C ASN A 27 7.08 5.63 -6.25
N SER A 28 5.93 5.77 -6.92
CA SER A 28 5.78 6.65 -8.09
C SER A 28 6.12 8.09 -7.73
N ARG A 29 5.61 8.59 -6.59
CA ARG A 29 5.89 9.96 -6.16
C ARG A 29 7.36 10.17 -5.78
N GLN A 30 7.98 9.18 -5.16
CA GLN A 30 9.42 9.19 -4.88
C GLN A 30 10.22 9.26 -6.18
N PHE A 31 9.85 8.46 -7.18
CA PHE A 31 10.50 8.48 -8.49
C PHE A 31 10.37 9.85 -9.17
N ASP A 32 9.17 10.42 -9.21
CA ASP A 32 8.94 11.75 -9.77
C ASP A 32 9.83 12.79 -9.08
N ASN A 33 9.93 12.74 -7.75
CA ASN A 33 10.78 13.66 -6.98
C ASN A 33 12.26 13.53 -7.32
N GLU A 34 12.77 12.31 -7.55
CA GLU A 34 14.15 12.09 -7.99
C GLU A 34 14.37 12.58 -9.43
N CYS A 35 13.40 12.42 -10.32
CA CYS A 35 13.48 12.94 -11.69
C CYS A 35 13.59 14.47 -11.75
N LEU A 36 12.96 15.17 -10.80
CA LEU A 36 13.03 16.63 -10.66
C LEU A 36 14.36 17.13 -10.08
N ARG A 37 15.21 16.26 -9.54
CA ARG A 37 16.55 16.64 -9.05
C ARG A 37 17.52 16.86 -10.21
N PRO A 38 18.56 17.71 -10.02
CA PRO A 38 19.65 17.86 -10.97
C PRO A 38 20.28 16.52 -11.35
N GLU A 39 20.76 16.44 -12.59
CA GLU A 39 21.51 15.27 -13.06
C GLU A 39 22.76 15.03 -12.18
N GLY A 40 23.05 13.77 -11.88
CA GLY A 40 24.12 13.38 -10.97
C GLY A 40 23.80 13.49 -9.47
N GLN A 41 22.64 14.03 -9.09
CA GLN A 41 22.17 14.09 -7.68
C GLN A 41 20.94 13.22 -7.39
N ARG A 42 20.55 12.38 -8.37
CA ARG A 42 19.43 11.45 -8.22
C ARG A 42 19.84 10.25 -7.40
N ASN A 43 18.97 9.84 -6.49
CA ASN A 43 19.12 8.60 -5.73
C ASN A 43 18.21 7.51 -6.31
N PRO A 44 18.61 6.23 -6.23
CA PRO A 44 17.73 5.13 -6.60
C PRO A 44 16.54 5.07 -5.64
N VAL A 45 15.34 4.94 -6.21
CA VAL A 45 14.12 4.67 -5.43
C VAL A 45 13.99 3.17 -5.25
N ASN A 46 14.02 2.72 -4.00
CA ASN A 46 13.93 1.30 -3.71
C ASN A 46 12.49 0.78 -3.93
N PRO A 47 12.29 -0.32 -4.67
CA PRO A 47 10.99 -0.98 -4.76
C PRO A 47 10.49 -1.40 -3.37
N TYR A 48 9.17 -1.44 -3.20
CA TYR A 48 8.57 -2.05 -2.01
C TYR A 48 8.67 -3.58 -2.12
N ALA A 49 8.82 -4.23 -0.97
CA ALA A 49 8.85 -5.68 -0.84
C ALA A 49 7.50 -6.23 -0.38
N THR A 50 7.36 -7.56 -0.38
CA THR A 50 6.16 -8.23 0.12
C THR A 50 5.91 -7.91 1.60
N GLU A 51 6.96 -7.75 2.39
CA GLU A 51 6.90 -7.39 3.81
C GLU A 51 6.25 -6.02 4.01
N ASP A 52 6.55 -5.05 3.13
CA ASP A 52 5.91 -3.73 3.18
C ASP A 52 4.40 -3.84 2.95
N VAL A 53 3.98 -4.68 2.00
CA VAL A 53 2.56 -4.92 1.69
C VAL A 53 1.85 -5.51 2.91
N LEU A 54 2.46 -6.49 3.58
CA LEU A 54 1.90 -7.12 4.77
C LEU A 54 1.76 -6.12 5.93
N VAL A 55 2.77 -5.29 6.17
CA VAL A 55 2.74 -4.25 7.21
C VAL A 55 1.64 -3.22 6.94
N VAL A 56 1.47 -2.78 5.69
CA VAL A 56 0.41 -1.83 5.35
C VAL A 56 -0.97 -2.49 5.44
N ALA A 57 -1.13 -3.72 4.96
CA ALA A 57 -2.38 -4.46 5.05
C ALA A 57 -2.81 -4.70 6.51
N GLU A 58 -1.87 -5.00 7.41
CA GLU A 58 -2.13 -5.14 8.83
C GLU A 58 -2.59 -3.82 9.47
N LYS A 59 -1.96 -2.69 9.10
CA LYS A 59 -2.41 -1.35 9.54
C LYS A 59 -3.83 -1.04 9.07
N LEU A 60 -4.16 -1.36 7.82
CA LEU A 60 -5.51 -1.18 7.27
C LEU A 60 -6.52 -2.07 7.99
N TYR A 61 -6.17 -3.34 8.26
CA TYR A 61 -7.02 -4.23 9.04
C TYR A 61 -7.30 -3.68 10.43
N ASN A 62 -6.25 -3.27 11.15
CA ASN A 62 -6.36 -2.70 12.49
C ASN A 62 -7.20 -1.41 12.50
N PHE A 63 -7.11 -0.59 11.44
CA PHE A 63 -7.96 0.59 11.27
C PHE A 63 -9.44 0.19 11.16
N VAL A 64 -9.77 -0.79 10.33
CA VAL A 64 -11.15 -1.27 10.15
C VAL A 64 -11.71 -1.95 11.41
N GLN A 65 -10.88 -2.66 12.17
CA GLN A 65 -11.30 -3.36 13.39
C GLN A 65 -11.47 -2.44 14.61
N LYS A 66 -10.92 -1.23 14.59
CA LYS A 66 -11.16 -0.25 15.66
C LYS A 66 -12.64 0.14 15.66
N LYS A 67 -13.41 -0.43 16.58
CA LYS A 67 -14.77 0.04 16.89
C LYS A 67 -14.66 1.47 17.45
N HIS A 68 -15.36 2.40 16.81
CA HIS A 68 -15.64 3.73 17.36
C HIS A 68 -16.59 3.62 18.55
#